data_AF-A0A1M7YBT7-F1
#
_entry.id   AF-A0A1M7YBT7-F1
#
_cell.length_a   1.000
_cell.length_b   1.000
_cell.length_c   1.000
_cell.angle_alpha   90.00
_cell.angle_beta   90.00
_cell.angle_gamma   90.00
#
_symmetry.space_group_name_H-M   'P 1'
#
loop_
_entity.id
_entity.type
_entity.pdbx_description
1 polymer ?
#
loop_
_entity_poly.entity_id
_entity_poly.type
_entity_poly.pdbx_seq_one_letter_code
_entity_poly.pdbx_strand_id
1 'polypeptide(L)'
;MYKNNEQVMKISVDDKKLKMEISIKDIAFLFQGSPNNYDESKVKRGKQKEFAEWIAKKLTEEADQETGDPYWSEPFEKLFEVALEGGTETKEGGLV
;
A
#
# COMPACT_ATOMS: atom_id res chain seq x y z
N MET A 1 -11.31 9.03 14.54
CA MET A 1 -10.16 9.39 13.68
C MET A 1 -9.01 8.48 14.04
N TYR A 2 -8.56 7.63 13.12
CA TYR A 2 -7.39 6.75 13.32
C TYR A 2 -6.12 7.42 12.75
N LYS A 3 -4.96 7.22 13.39
CA LYS A 3 -3.62 7.62 12.91
C LYS A 3 -2.55 6.66 13.44
N ASN A 4 -1.62 6.22 12.59
CA ASN A 4 -0.39 5.53 13.01
C ASN A 4 0.85 6.41 12.72
N ASN A 5 1.71 6.62 13.73
CA ASN A 5 2.91 7.47 13.59
C ASN A 5 4.24 6.69 13.65
N GLU A 6 4.20 5.39 13.93
CA GLU A 6 5.39 4.55 14.14
C GLU A 6 5.82 3.75 12.90
N GLN A 7 5.01 3.78 11.85
CA GLN A 7 5.23 3.03 10.61
C GLN A 7 5.64 3.97 9.47
N VAL A 8 6.38 3.44 8.49
CA VAL A 8 6.78 4.20 7.29
C VAL A 8 5.57 4.66 6.46
N MET A 9 4.50 3.85 6.45
CA MET A 9 3.21 4.21 5.87
C MET A 9 2.34 4.84 6.95
N LYS A 10 1.97 6.10 6.75
CA LYS A 10 0.98 6.79 7.58
C LYS A 10 -0.40 6.58 6.98
N ILE A 11 -1.31 6.07 7.78
CA ILE A 11 -2.70 5.82 7.46
C ILE A 11 -3.54 6.68 8.40
N SER A 12 -4.47 7.42 7.83
CA SER A 12 -5.49 8.13 8.60
C SER A 12 -6.87 7.97 7.98
N VAL A 13 -7.88 7.88 8.83
CA VAL A 13 -9.28 7.76 8.42
C VAL A 13 -10.11 8.85 9.10
N ASP A 14 -10.83 9.61 8.29
CA ASP A 14 -11.90 10.53 8.71
C ASP A 14 -13.28 10.01 8.26
N ASP A 15 -14.33 10.81 8.45
CA ASP A 15 -15.71 10.47 8.10
C ASP A 15 -15.96 10.30 6.59
N LYS A 16 -14.99 10.68 5.74
CA LYS A 16 -15.15 10.73 4.28
C LYS A 16 -14.07 9.99 3.52
N LYS A 17 -12.87 9.84 4.10
CA LYS A 17 -11.67 9.43 3.36
C LYS A 17 -10.74 8.58 4.22
N LEU A 18 -10.22 7.53 3.59
CA LEU A 18 -8.94 6.92 3.93
C LEU A 18 -7.82 7.71 3.24
N LYS A 19 -6.77 8.05 3.98
CA LYS A 19 -5.55 8.67 3.44
C LYS A 19 -4.36 7.79 3.77
N MET A 20 -3.58 7.48 2.74
CA MET A 20 -2.30 6.76 2.84
C MET A 20 -1.20 7.69 2.37
N GLU A 21 -0.20 7.92 3.22
CA GLU A 21 0.95 8.78 2.94
C GLU A 21 2.23 8.02 3.27
N ILE A 22 3.16 8.01 2.31
CA ILE A 22 4.51 7.50 2.49
C ILE A 22 5.50 8.51 1.91
N SER A 23 6.64 8.70 2.57
CA SER A 23 7.66 9.61 2.05
C SER A 23 8.42 8.97 0.88
N ILE A 24 8.89 9.80 -0.07
CA ILE A 24 9.72 9.33 -1.20
C ILE A 24 10.98 8.60 -0.71
N LYS A 25 11.54 9.04 0.42
CA LYS A 25 12.70 8.39 1.04
C LYS A 25 12.34 6.97 1.51
N ASP A 26 11.18 6.82 2.13
CA ASP A 26 10.75 5.53 2.67
C ASP A 26 10.33 4.56 1.56
N ILE A 27 9.76 5.05 0.45
CA ILE A 27 9.54 4.23 -0.76
C ILE A 27 10.88 3.64 -1.26
N ALA A 28 11.92 4.47 -1.39
CA ALA A 28 13.23 4.00 -1.84
C ALA A 28 13.86 3.03 -0.84
N PHE A 29 13.66 3.25 0.46
CA PHE A 29 14.11 2.35 1.52
C PHE A 29 13.39 0.99 1.45
N LEU A 30 12.07 0.97 1.25
CA LEU A 30 11.29 -0.25 1.10
C LEU A 30 11.72 -1.06 -0.13
N PHE A 31 11.96 -0.40 -1.27
CA PHE A 31 12.49 -1.07 -2.46
C PHE A 31 13.84 -1.74 -2.18
N GLN A 32 14.77 -1.01 -1.55
CA GLN A 32 16.08 -1.54 -1.22
C GLN A 32 16.00 -2.73 -0.25
N GLY A 33 15.09 -2.65 0.73
CA GLY A 33 14.86 -3.70 1.73
C GLY A 33 13.92 -4.82 1.29
N SER A 34 13.45 -4.82 0.03
CA SER A 34 12.54 -5.86 -0.46
C SER A 34 13.24 -7.22 -0.43
N PRO A 35 12.59 -8.27 0.10
CA PRO A 35 13.17 -9.62 0.15
C PRO A 35 13.45 -10.19 -1.25
N ASN A 36 12.74 -9.67 -2.27
CA ASN A 36 12.92 -10.07 -3.66
C ASN A 36 13.98 -9.23 -4.41
N ASN A 37 14.67 -8.31 -3.72
CA ASN A 37 15.75 -7.52 -4.29
C ASN A 37 17.09 -8.27 -4.23
N TYR A 38 17.17 -9.42 -4.92
CA TYR A 38 18.34 -10.30 -4.90
C TYR A 38 19.63 -9.64 -5.40
N ASP A 39 19.50 -8.63 -6.27
CA ASP A 39 20.62 -7.88 -6.84
C ASP A 39 21.12 -6.72 -5.96
N GLU A 40 20.57 -6.57 -4.75
CA GLU A 40 20.84 -5.43 -3.86
C GLU A 40 20.65 -4.06 -4.55
N SER A 41 19.71 -3.99 -5.50
CA SER A 41 19.45 -2.81 -6.31
C SER A 41 19.03 -1.62 -5.44
N LYS A 42 19.45 -0.43 -5.87
CA LYS A 42 19.16 0.84 -5.18
C LYS A 42 18.63 1.87 -6.16
N VAL A 43 17.71 2.71 -5.67
CA VAL A 43 17.28 3.90 -6.42
C VAL A 43 18.47 4.85 -6.52
N LYS A 44 18.80 5.27 -7.75
CA LYS A 44 19.91 6.19 -8.00
C LYS A 44 19.71 7.52 -7.24
N ARG A 45 20.80 8.06 -6.69
CA ARG A 45 20.77 9.36 -5.98
C ARG A 45 20.24 10.45 -6.92
N GLY A 46 19.26 11.23 -6.45
CA GLY A 46 18.61 12.29 -7.23
C GLY A 46 17.43 11.81 -8.09
N LYS A 47 17.19 10.49 -8.16
CA LYS A 47 16.12 9.88 -8.97
C LYS A 47 14.95 9.35 -8.15
N GLN A 48 14.90 9.63 -6.84
CA GLN A 48 13.88 9.10 -5.95
C GLN A 48 12.47 9.60 -6.28
N LYS A 49 12.34 10.87 -6.73
CA LYS A 49 11.05 11.42 -7.15
C LYS A 49 10.52 10.73 -8.41
N GLU A 50 11.37 10.57 -9.42
CA GLU A 50 11.02 9.86 -10.66
C GLU A 50 10.61 8.41 -10.39
N PHE A 51 11.30 7.74 -9.45
CA PHE A 51 10.93 6.39 -9.03
C PHE A 51 9.55 6.36 -8.33
N ALA A 52 9.29 7.31 -7.42
CA ALA A 52 7.98 7.41 -6.76
C ALA A 52 6.85 7.75 -7.75
N GLU A 53 7.09 8.61 -8.74
CA GLU A 53 6.15 8.93 -9.81
C GLU A 53 5.88 7.70 -10.70
N TRP A 54 6.92 6.93 -11.02
CA TRP A 54 6.76 5.67 -11.74
C TRP A 54 5.89 4.69 -10.95
N ILE A 55 6.11 4.51 -9.65
CA ILE A 55 5.26 3.67 -8.79
C ILE A 55 3.81 4.17 -8.80
N ALA A 56 3.59 5.47 -8.56
CA ALA A 56 2.24 6.03 -8.52
C ALA A 56 1.49 5.80 -9.83
N LYS A 57 2.18 5.96 -10.97
CA LYS A 57 1.63 5.68 -12.29
C LYS A 57 1.24 4.20 -12.45
N LYS A 58 2.13 3.28 -12.06
CA LYS A 58 1.90 1.83 -12.13
C LYS A 58 0.74 1.39 -11.27
N LEU A 59 0.61 1.95 -10.07
CA LEU A 59 -0.51 1.68 -9.18
C LEU A 59 -1.86 1.98 -9.83
N THR A 60 -1.95 3.03 -10.67
CA THR A 60 -3.22 3.50 -11.23
C THR A 60 -3.50 3.06 -12.66
N GLU A 61 -2.46 2.85 -13.48
CA GLU A 61 -2.62 2.61 -14.92
C GLU A 61 -2.49 1.13 -15.29
N GLU A 62 -1.92 0.31 -14.40
CA GLU A 62 -1.69 -1.11 -14.65
C GLU A 62 -2.49 -1.97 -13.68
N ALA A 63 -2.81 -3.16 -14.16
CA ALA A 63 -3.47 -4.20 -13.42
C ALA A 63 -2.55 -5.42 -13.34
N ASP A 64 -2.70 -6.18 -12.26
CA ASP A 64 -2.14 -7.50 -12.16
C ASP A 64 -2.73 -8.39 -13.26
N GLN A 65 -1.86 -9.15 -13.93
CA GLN A 65 -2.27 -9.91 -15.13
C GLN A 65 -3.03 -11.20 -14.80
N GLU A 66 -2.94 -11.68 -13.56
CA GLU A 66 -3.59 -12.91 -13.13
C GLU A 66 -5.00 -12.62 -12.60
N THR A 67 -5.14 -11.57 -11.79
CA THR A 67 -6.39 -11.17 -11.13
C THR A 67 -7.20 -10.16 -11.97
N GLY A 68 -6.52 -9.33 -12.76
CA GLY A 68 -7.14 -8.20 -13.47
C GLY A 68 -7.35 -6.96 -12.60
N ASP A 69 -6.94 -7.00 -11.34
CA ASP A 69 -7.15 -5.91 -10.38
C ASP A 69 -6.04 -4.86 -10.45
N PRO A 70 -6.36 -3.57 -10.19
CA PRO A 70 -5.33 -2.54 -10.13
C PRO A 70 -4.43 -2.77 -8.92
N TYR A 71 -3.11 -2.58 -9.08
CA TYR A 71 -2.12 -2.87 -8.02
C TYR A 71 -2.37 -2.13 -6.70
N TRP A 72 -3.03 -0.96 -6.72
CA TRP A 72 -3.37 -0.25 -5.48
C TRP A 72 -4.39 -1.00 -4.61
N SER A 73 -5.19 -1.88 -5.21
CA SER A 73 -6.31 -2.55 -4.55
C SER A 73 -5.88 -3.81 -3.78
N GLU A 74 -4.77 -4.45 -4.15
CA GLU A 74 -4.32 -5.71 -3.54
C GLU A 74 -4.23 -5.69 -2.00
N PRO A 75 -3.74 -4.61 -1.34
CA PRO A 75 -3.70 -4.59 0.12
C PRO A 75 -5.09 -4.60 0.75
N PHE A 76 -6.10 -4.06 0.06
CA PHE A 76 -7.48 -4.04 0.53
C PHE A 76 -8.13 -5.40 0.35
N GLU A 77 -7.97 -6.04 -0.81
CA GLU A 77 -8.53 -7.37 -1.07
C GLU A 77 -8.07 -8.40 -0.03
N LYS A 78 -6.79 -8.41 0.32
CA LYS A 78 -6.26 -9.27 1.40
C LYS A 78 -6.93 -9.01 2.75
N LEU A 79 -7.27 -7.75 3.05
CA LEU A 79 -7.97 -7.41 4.30
C LEU A 79 -9.47 -7.73 4.22
N PHE A 80 -10.07 -7.66 3.04
CA PHE A 80 -11.45 -8.08 2.81
C PHE A 80 -11.60 -9.59 2.99
N GLU A 81 -10.66 -10.39 2.49
CA GLU A 81 -10.60 -11.83 2.73
C GLU A 81 -10.56 -12.13 4.23
N VAL A 82 -9.64 -11.51 4.97
CA VAL A 82 -9.54 -11.65 6.43
C VAL A 82 -10.84 -11.23 7.12
N ALA A 83 -11.47 -10.15 6.65
CA ALA A 83 -12.73 -9.69 7.21
C ALA A 83 -13.86 -10.71 6.99
N LEU A 84 -13.98 -11.25 5.77
CA LEU A 84 -14.96 -12.26 5.37
C LEU A 84 -14.77 -13.59 6.12
N GLU A 85 -13.54 -13.92 6.49
CA GLU A 85 -13.19 -15.07 7.33
C GLU A 85 -13.49 -14.86 8.83
N GLY A 86 -14.11 -13.73 9.19
CA GLY A 86 -14.49 -13.41 10.57
C GLY A 86 -13.42 -12.66 11.36
N GLY A 87 -12.40 -12.11 10.69
CA GLY A 87 -11.36 -11.28 11.28
C GLY A 87 -11.82 -9.88 11.74
N THR A 88 -13.10 -9.54 11.56
CA THR A 88 -13.71 -8.32 12.08
C THR A 88 -14.94 -8.63 12.94
N GLU A 89 -15.12 -7.91 14.05
CA GLU A 89 -16.28 -8.09 14.94
C GLU A 89 -17.57 -7.65 14.21
N THR A 90 -18.54 -8.56 14.12
CA THR A 90 -19.86 -8.25 13.57
C THR A 90 -20.73 -7.59 14.64
N LYS A 91 -21.28 -6.40 14.34
CA LYS A 91 -22.52 -5.94 15.00
C LYS A 91 -23.65 -6.11 14.00
N GLU A 92 -24.59 -6.98 14.34
CA GLU A 92 -25.87 -7.14 13.61
C GLU A 92 -25.73 -7.49 12.12
N GLY A 93 -25.01 -8.57 11.81
CA GLY A 93 -25.09 -9.24 10.51
C GLY A 93 -24.36 -8.56 9.34
N GLY A 94 -23.52 -7.56 9.60
CA GLY A 94 -22.59 -6.98 8.64
C GLY A 94 -21.15 -6.99 9.13
N LEU A 95 -20.20 -7.00 8.18
CA LEU A 95 -18.81 -6.60 8.43
C LEU A 95 -18.79 -5.10 8.82
N VAL A 96 -17.90 -4.71 9.73
CA VAL A 96 -17.78 -3.35 10.32
C VAL A 96 -17.92 -2.22 9.28
#